data_AF-A0A537PUB3-F1
#
_entry.id   AF-A0A537PUB3-F1
#
_cell.length_a   1.000
_cell.length_b   1.000
_cell.length_c   1.000
_cell.angle_alpha   90.00
_cell.angle_beta   90.00
_cell.angle_gamma   90.00
#
_symmetry.space_group_name_H-M   'P 1'
#
loop_
_entity.id
_entity.type
_entity.pdbx_description
1 polymer ?
#
loop_
_entity_poly.entity_id
_entity_poly.type
_entity_poly.pdbx_seq_one_letter_code
_entity_poly.pdbx_strand_id
1 'polypeptide(L)' 'MWSSYAQLGNCHLFLNHADLAADYLIKARAAAPQVWWVHFYLAGALGLKGDLDGGRASLAEGSS' A
#
# COMPACT_ATOMS: atom_id res chain seq x y z
N MET A 1 -10.50 -2.76 11.93
CA MET A 1 -9.79 -1.47 11.75
C MET A 1 -8.86 -1.41 10.52
N TRP A 2 -8.58 -2.52 9.81
CA TRP A 2 -7.75 -2.50 8.58
C TRP A 2 -8.37 -1.68 7.43
N SER A 3 -9.70 -1.74 7.26
CA SER A 3 -10.42 -1.04 6.20
C SER A 3 -10.27 0.48 6.27
N SER A 4 -10.27 1.07 7.47
CA SER A 4 -10.06 2.52 7.66
C SER A 4 -8.66 2.96 7.21
N TYR A 5 -7.63 2.18 7.54
CA TYR A 5 -6.27 2.43 7.05
C TYR A 5 -6.16 2.28 5.54
N ALA A 6 -6.79 1.26 4.95
CA ALA A 6 -6.77 1.05 3.52
C ALA A 6 -7.45 2.21 2.75
N GLN A 7 -8.59 2.70 3.25
CA GLN A 7 -9.30 3.83 2.64
C GLN A 7 -8.48 5.12 2.72
N LEU A 8 -7.88 5.43 3.88
CA LEU A 8 -6.99 6.59 4.03
C LEU A 8 -5.76 6.47 3.12
N GLY A 9 -5.15 5.30 3.07
CA GLY A 9 -4.01 5.01 2.19
C GLY A 9 -4.35 5.27 0.72
N ASN A 10 -5.51 4.80 0.26
CA ASN A 10 -6.00 5.05 -1.09
C ASN A 10 -6.25 6.55 -1.35
N CYS A 11 -6.88 7.26 -0.42
CA CYS A 11 -7.08 8.71 -0.55
C CYS A 11 -5.74 9.45 -0.69
N HIS A 12 -4.76 9.12 0.15
CA HIS A 12 -3.42 9.71 0.05
C HIS A 12 -2.71 9.33 -1.25
N LEU A 13 -2.90 8.10 -1.75
CA LEU A 13 -2.34 7.67 -3.03
C LEU A 13 -2.90 8.52 -4.19
N PHE A 14 -4.22 8.70 -4.26
CA PHE A 14 -4.86 9.49 -5.31
C PHE A 14 -4.53 10.99 -5.24
N LEU A 15 -4.19 11.49 -4.06
CA LEU A 15 -3.71 12.86 -3.85
C LEU A 15 -2.20 13.01 -4.07
N ASN A 16 -1.50 11.96 -4.54
CA ASN A 16 -0.05 11.93 -4.75
C ASN A 16 0.77 12.17 -3.46
N HIS A 17 0.18 11.88 -2.29
CA HIS A 17 0.87 11.89 -1.00
C HIS A 17 1.52 10.52 -0.74
N ALA A 18 2.53 10.18 -1.55
CA ALA A 18 3.11 8.83 -1.61
C ALA A 18 3.60 8.29 -0.25
N ASP A 19 4.27 9.11 0.55
CA ASP A 19 4.75 8.71 1.89
C ASP A 19 3.60 8.33 2.83
N LEU A 20 2.57 9.19 2.92
CA LEU A 20 1.41 8.93 3.77
C LEU A 20 0.58 7.75 3.27
N ALA A 21 0.48 7.59 1.95
CA ALA A 21 -0.17 6.45 1.35
C ALA A 21 0.51 5.13 1.78
N ALA A 22 1.85 5.07 1.66
CA ALA A 22 2.63 3.90 2.06
C ALA A 22 2.45 3.59 3.56
N ASP A 23 2.54 4.59 4.43
CA ASP A 23 2.39 4.40 5.88
C ASP A 23 1.03 3.79 6.26
N TYR A 24 -0.06 4.27 5.66
CA TYR A 24 -1.39 3.74 5.94
C TYR A 24 -1.60 2.36 5.31
N LEU A 25 -1.09 2.12 4.11
CA LEU A 25 -1.21 0.84 3.43
C LEU A 25 -0.36 -0.25 4.11
N ILE A 26 0.78 0.09 4.71
CA ILE A 26 1.56 -0.83 5.56
C ILE A 26 0.74 -1.24 6.79
N LYS A 27 0.07 -0.30 7.46
CA LYS A 27 -0.82 -0.60 8.60
C LYS A 27 -2.01 -1.47 8.17
N ALA A 28 -2.57 -1.21 6.99
CA ALA A 28 -3.64 -2.02 6.42
C ALA A 28 -3.17 -3.46 6.13
N ARG A 29 -1.99 -3.62 5.51
CA ARG A 29 -1.37 -4.93 5.23
C ARG A 29 -1.09 -5.71 6.51
N ALA A 30 -0.52 -5.06 7.52
CA ALA A 30 -0.23 -5.70 8.81
C ALA A 30 -1.51 -6.21 9.51
N ALA A 31 -2.63 -5.51 9.33
CA ALA A 31 -3.90 -5.88 9.94
C ALA A 31 -4.73 -6.89 9.12
N ALA A 32 -4.50 -6.99 7.80
CA ALA A 32 -5.20 -7.90 6.91
C ALA A 32 -4.32 -8.27 5.69
N PRO A 33 -3.32 -9.15 5.87
CA PRO A 33 -2.35 -9.48 4.82
C PRO A 33 -2.96 -10.22 3.63
N GLN A 34 -4.13 -10.84 3.80
CA GLN A 34 -4.84 -11.57 2.74
C GLN A 34 -5.51 -10.67 1.68
N VAL A 35 -5.49 -9.35 1.88
CA VAL A 35 -6.21 -8.41 1.00
C VAL A 35 -5.30 -7.99 -0.16
N TRP A 36 -5.42 -8.72 -1.27
CA TRP A 36 -4.55 -8.55 -2.46
C TRP A 36 -4.44 -7.10 -2.96
N TRP A 37 -5.54 -6.34 -2.97
CA TRP A 37 -5.54 -4.97 -3.49
C TRP A 37 -4.80 -3.98 -2.60
N VAL A 38 -4.63 -4.27 -1.30
CA VAL A 38 -3.78 -3.47 -0.40
C VAL A 38 -2.32 -3.56 -0.82
N HIS A 39 -1.86 -4.76 -1.21
CA HIS A 39 -0.52 -4.97 -1.75
C HIS A 39 -0.30 -4.23 -3.06
N PHE A 40 -1.30 -4.25 -3.94
CA PHE A 40 -1.26 -3.52 -5.22
C PHE A 40 -1.12 -2.01 -5.00
N TYR A 41 -1.94 -1.41 -4.13
CA TYR A 41 -1.84 0.03 -3.86
C TYR A 41 -0.58 0.38 -3.07
N LEU A 42 -0.10 -0.49 -2.18
CA LEU A 42 1.16 -0.28 -1.47
C LEU A 42 2.31 -0.23 -2.47
N ALA A 43 2.30 -1.11 -3.48
CA ALA A 43 3.28 -1.07 -4.55
C ALA A 43 3.23 0.22 -5.36
N GLY A 44 2.02 0.71 -5.66
CA GLY A 44 1.83 2.02 -6.30
C GLY A 44 2.39 3.18 -5.46
N ALA A 45 2.11 3.19 -4.16
CA ALA A 45 2.62 4.21 -3.25
C ALA A 45 4.16 4.20 -3.17
N LEU A 46 4.77 3.01 -3.05
CA LEU A 46 6.22 2.85 -3.01
C LEU A 46 6.86 3.26 -4.34
N GLY A 47 6.25 2.90 -5.48
CA GLY A 47 6.71 3.34 -6.79
C GLY A 47 6.69 4.87 -6.97
N LEU A 48 5.62 5.55 -6.53
CA LEU A 48 5.54 7.02 -6.57
C LEU A 48 6.55 7.69 -5.63
N LYS A 49 6.92 7.02 -4.54
CA LYS A 49 8.00 7.45 -3.62
C LYS A 49 9.41 7.24 -4.22
N GLY A 50 9.53 6.46 -5.29
CA GLY A 50 10.80 6.09 -5.91
C GLY A 50 11.39 4.77 -5.37
N ASP A 51 10.70 4.08 -4.46
CA ASP A 51 11.08 2.77 -3.94
C ASP A 51 10.51 1.64 -4.81
N LEU A 52 11.16 1.43 -5.95
CA LEU A 52 10.75 0.40 -6.91
C LEU A 52 10.98 -1.02 -6.39
N ASP A 53 11.98 -1.22 -5.53
CA ASP A 53 12.27 -2.54 -4.93
C ASP A 53 11.20 -2.92 -3.92
N GLY A 54 10.83 -2.01 -3.03
CA GLY A 54 9.72 -2.21 -2.10
C GLY A 54 8.38 -2.41 -2.81
N GLY A 55 8.16 -1.72 -3.93
CA GLY A 55 6.97 -1.91 -4.75
C GLY A 55 6.89 -3.31 -5.38
N ARG A 56 8.01 -3.81 -5.93
CA ARG A 56 8.09 -5.18 -6.47
C ARG A 56 7.86 -6.24 -5.39
N ALA A 57 8.46 -6.07 -4.22
CA ALA A 57 8.28 -6.98 -3.10
C ALA A 57 6.81 -7.04 -2.66
N SER A 58 6.15 -5.88 -2.56
CA SER A 58 4.73 -5.80 -2.19
C SER A 58 3.84 -6.53 -3.21
N LEU A 59 4.11 -6.40 -4.51
CA LEU A 59 3.36 -7.13 -5.54
C LEU A 59 3.55 -8.65 -5.45
N ALA A 60 4.76 -9.13 -5.13
CA ALA A 60 5.03 -10.56 -4.98
C ALA A 60 4.31 -11.17 -3.76
N GLU A 61 4.18 -10.41 -2.67
CA GLU A 61 3.40 -10.82 -1.49
C GLU A 61 1.90 -10.91 -1.79
N GLY A 62 1.36 -10.01 -2.63
CA GLY A 62 -0.07 -9.97 -2.97
C GLY A 62 -0.54 -11.02 -3.98
N SER A 63 0.38 -11.73 -4.63
CA SER A 63 0.09 -12.78 -5.62
C SER A 63 0.34 -14.21 -5.11
N SER A 64 0.76 -14.37 -3.86
CA SER A 64 1.07 -15.66 -3.20
C SER A 64 -0.11 -16.24 -2.43
#